data_AF-A0A962JP76-F1
#
_entry.id   AF-A0A962JP76-F1
#
_cell.length_a   1.000
_cell.length_b   1.000
_cell.length_c   1.000
_cell.angle_alpha   90.00
_cell.angle_beta   90.00
_cell.angle_gamma   90.00
#
_symmetry.space_group_name_H-M   'P 1'
#
loop_
_entity.id
_entity.type
_entity.pdbx_description
1 polymer ?
#
loop_
_entity_poly.entity_id
_entity_poly.type
_entity_poly.pdbx_seq_one_letter_code
_entity_poly.pdbx_strand_id
1 'polypeptide(L)'
;EEEINTCIACNQACLDHTFSNKLSSCLVNPRACTETELNYTKTNNKKKIAVVGAGPAGLTFAKVAAERGHQVSLFDSEKEIGGQFNMAKTIPGKEEFYETIRYYDVHLKKYKVDVQLGKRVNADDLKDFDEIAIATGITPRHINLEGADHPKVLSYIDVLKNKAKVGKRVAVIGAGGIGFDVSEYLTHKGESLTLNREEWLKE
;
A
#
# COMPACT_ATOMS: atom_id res chain seq x y z
N GLU A 1 21.49 4.78 -0.21
CA GLU A 1 20.73 3.88 -1.09
C GLU A 1 19.35 3.60 -0.52
N GLU A 2 19.25 3.11 0.73
CA GLU A 2 18.01 2.81 1.46
C GLU A 2 16.93 3.92 1.51
N GLU A 3 17.32 5.19 1.40
CA GLU A 3 16.37 6.33 1.40
C GLU A 3 15.79 6.67 0.02
N ILE A 4 16.24 6.02 -1.05
CA ILE A 4 15.75 6.31 -2.40
C ILE A 4 14.27 5.94 -2.50
N ASN A 5 13.44 6.89 -2.94
CA ASN A 5 12.05 6.62 -3.27
C ASN A 5 11.97 6.00 -4.67
N THR A 6 12.05 4.67 -4.73
CA THR A 6 12.19 3.93 -5.99
C THR A 6 10.93 4.05 -6.86
N CYS A 7 11.12 4.33 -8.14
CA CYS A 7 10.04 4.26 -9.12
C CYS A 7 9.62 2.80 -9.28
N ILE A 8 8.33 2.52 -9.09
CA ILE A 8 7.76 1.17 -9.20
C ILE A 8 7.17 0.86 -10.59
N ALA A 9 7.53 1.67 -11.61
CA ALA A 9 7.04 1.55 -12.99
C ALA A 9 5.50 1.45 -13.15
N CYS A 10 4.73 1.97 -12.20
CA CYS A 10 3.26 1.81 -12.22
C CYS A 10 2.56 2.54 -13.36
N ASN A 11 3.19 3.56 -13.97
CA ASN A 11 2.65 4.43 -15.02
C ASN A 11 1.39 5.26 -14.66
N GLN A 12 0.76 5.00 -13.51
CA GLN A 12 -0.57 5.53 -13.15
C GLN A 12 -0.66 7.05 -13.02
N ALA A 13 0.34 7.68 -12.41
CA ALA A 13 0.32 9.12 -12.16
C ALA A 13 1.16 9.91 -13.17
N CYS A 14 2.13 9.27 -13.82
CA CYS A 14 2.98 9.90 -14.81
C CYS A 14 2.38 9.71 -16.20
N LEU A 15 2.54 8.53 -16.79
CA LEU A 15 2.22 8.26 -18.18
C LEU A 15 0.70 8.26 -18.44
N ASP A 16 -0.10 7.62 -17.60
CA ASP A 16 -1.56 7.56 -17.75
C ASP A 16 -2.20 8.96 -17.63
N HIS A 17 -1.67 9.81 -16.74
CA HIS A 17 -2.09 11.21 -16.65
C HIS A 17 -1.77 11.98 -17.92
N THR A 18 -0.54 11.85 -18.44
CA THR A 18 -0.13 12.48 -19.69
C THR A 18 -1.02 12.05 -20.85
N PHE A 19 -1.28 10.75 -21.01
CA PHE A 19 -2.18 10.25 -22.05
C PHE A 19 -3.64 10.67 -21.86
N SER A 20 -4.03 11.01 -20.63
CA SER A 20 -5.34 11.57 -20.31
C SER A 20 -5.39 13.10 -20.37
N ASN A 21 -4.35 13.77 -20.88
CA ASN A 21 -4.20 15.23 -20.88
C ASN A 21 -4.39 15.87 -19.50
N LYS A 22 -3.92 15.20 -18.44
CA LYS A 22 -3.87 15.71 -17.07
C LYS A 22 -2.42 16.10 -16.73
N LEU A 23 -2.27 16.95 -15.70
CA LEU A 23 -0.95 17.21 -15.14
C LEU A 23 -0.32 15.89 -14.65
N SER A 24 0.85 15.56 -15.18
CA SER A 24 1.63 14.40 -14.74
C SER A 24 2.01 14.57 -13.27
N SER A 25 2.16 13.45 -12.57
CA SER A 25 2.62 13.38 -11.19
C SER A 25 3.33 12.02 -10.96
N CYS A 26 3.50 11.61 -9.71
CA CYS A 26 4.09 10.31 -9.37
C CYS A 26 3.33 9.68 -8.19
N LEU A 27 3.03 8.39 -8.30
CA LEU A 27 2.28 7.64 -7.28
C LEU A 27 3.00 7.64 -5.92
N VAL A 28 4.32 7.44 -5.95
CA VAL A 28 5.15 7.39 -4.73
C VAL A 28 5.71 8.75 -4.34
N ASN A 29 5.60 9.77 -5.21
CA ASN A 29 6.04 11.13 -4.94
C ASN A 29 4.97 12.15 -5.39
N PRO A 30 3.98 12.46 -4.54
CA PRO A 30 2.91 13.40 -4.88
C PRO A 30 3.39 14.82 -5.15
N ARG A 31 4.64 15.18 -4.78
CA ARG A 31 5.21 16.50 -5.08
C ARG A 31 5.72 16.63 -6.52
N ALA A 32 5.88 15.53 -7.25
CA ALA A 32 6.34 15.58 -8.64
C ALA A 32 5.37 16.44 -9.46
N CYS A 33 5.91 17.46 -10.14
CA CYS A 33 5.19 18.46 -10.93
C CYS A 33 4.26 19.39 -10.14
N THR A 34 4.35 19.41 -8.81
CA THR A 34 3.63 20.36 -7.91
C THR A 34 4.57 20.92 -6.83
N GLU A 35 5.87 20.98 -7.12
CA GLU A 35 6.93 21.22 -6.13
C GLU A 35 6.80 22.58 -5.44
N THR A 36 6.26 23.58 -6.15
CA THR A 36 6.04 24.95 -5.67
C THR A 36 4.75 25.11 -4.87
N GLU A 37 3.80 24.19 -5.00
CA GLU A 37 2.50 24.25 -4.34
C GLU A 37 2.49 23.39 -3.07
N LEU A 38 2.94 22.14 -3.17
CA LEU A 38 2.96 21.18 -2.07
C LEU A 38 4.29 21.25 -1.33
N ASN A 39 4.35 22.09 -0.28
CA ASN A 39 5.56 22.33 0.51
C ASN A 39 5.47 21.74 1.92
N TYR A 40 6.47 20.96 2.32
CA TYR A 40 6.56 20.36 3.66
C TYR A 40 7.33 21.25 4.64
N THR A 41 6.86 22.48 4.82
CA THR A 41 7.45 23.46 5.75
C THR A 41 7.48 22.95 7.20
N LYS A 42 8.58 23.20 7.91
CA LYS A 42 8.67 22.85 9.34
C LYS A 42 7.62 23.60 10.14
N THR A 43 7.03 22.93 11.13
CA THR A 43 6.10 23.56 12.07
C THR A 43 6.82 24.13 13.28
N ASN A 44 6.39 25.30 13.73
CA ASN A 44 6.74 25.84 15.05
C ASN A 44 5.73 25.41 16.13
N ASN A 45 4.54 24.97 15.73
CA ASN A 45 3.47 24.49 16.61
C ASN A 45 3.40 22.97 16.51
N LYS A 46 4.20 22.29 17.33
CA LYS A 46 4.24 20.82 17.37
C LYS A 46 2.94 20.29 17.99
N LYS A 47 2.44 19.18 17.44
CA LYS A 47 1.27 18.45 17.91
C LYS A 47 1.62 16.98 18.10
N LYS A 48 0.92 16.30 19.01
CA LYS A 48 0.86 14.84 19.14
C LYS A 48 -0.22 14.33 18.20
N ILE A 49 0.18 13.54 17.20
CA ILE A 49 -0.73 13.05 16.16
C ILE A 49 -0.74 11.54 16.18
N ALA A 50 -1.94 10.96 16.26
CA ALA A 50 -2.15 9.54 16.06
C ALA A 50 -2.51 9.26 14.60
N VAL A 51 -1.88 8.26 13.99
CA VAL A 51 -2.19 7.78 12.65
C VAL A 51 -2.66 6.33 12.77
N VAL A 52 -3.89 6.05 12.37
CA VAL A 52 -4.49 4.71 12.51
C VAL A 52 -4.52 4.01 11.16
N GLY A 53 -3.59 3.09 10.95
CA GLY A 53 -3.38 2.31 9.73
C GLY A 53 -2.05 2.63 9.06
N ALA A 54 -1.17 1.64 8.95
CA ALA A 54 0.14 1.69 8.30
C ALA A 54 0.10 1.21 6.84
N GLY A 55 -1.02 1.45 6.14
CA GLY A 55 -1.08 1.40 4.68
C GLY A 55 -0.46 2.65 4.03
N PRO A 56 -0.36 2.71 2.69
CA PRO A 56 0.33 3.80 1.98
C PRO A 56 -0.16 5.21 2.34
N ALA A 57 -1.45 5.38 2.62
CA ALA A 57 -2.02 6.65 3.08
C ALA A 57 -1.44 7.08 4.45
N GLY A 58 -1.50 6.19 5.44
CA GLY A 58 -0.98 6.48 6.78
C GLY A 58 0.55 6.58 6.81
N LEU A 59 1.25 5.76 6.04
CA LEU A 59 2.72 5.84 5.91
C LEU A 59 3.16 7.19 5.35
N THR A 60 2.51 7.67 4.29
CA THR A 60 2.80 8.99 3.71
C THR A 60 2.54 10.10 4.70
N PHE A 61 1.37 10.08 5.36
CA PHE A 61 1.02 11.09 6.35
C PHE A 61 2.00 11.09 7.52
N ALA A 62 2.29 9.93 8.11
CA ALA A 62 3.18 9.80 9.25
C ALA A 62 4.59 10.30 8.93
N LYS A 63 5.14 9.91 7.77
CA LYS A 63 6.44 10.36 7.27
C LYS A 63 6.47 11.88 7.14
N VAL A 64 5.50 12.49 6.46
CA VAL A 64 5.49 13.94 6.20
C VAL A 64 5.22 14.74 7.48
N ALA A 65 4.30 14.29 8.34
CA ALA A 65 4.01 14.98 9.60
C ALA A 65 5.22 14.97 10.56
N ALA A 66 5.90 13.83 10.68
CA ALA A 66 7.11 13.72 11.48
C ALA A 66 8.27 14.53 10.85
N GLU A 67 8.42 14.49 9.53
CA GLU A 67 9.36 15.34 8.79
C GLU A 67 9.11 16.82 9.07
N ARG A 68 7.85 17.26 9.16
CA ARG A 68 7.51 18.66 9.50
C ARG A 68 7.79 19.00 10.96
N GLY A 69 7.96 18.02 11.85
CA GLY A 69 8.35 18.19 13.25
C GLY A 69 7.29 17.83 14.31
N HIS A 70 6.18 17.22 13.91
CA HIS A 70 5.16 16.72 14.85
C HIS A 70 5.64 15.46 15.57
N GLN A 71 5.06 15.18 16.75
CA GLN A 71 5.23 13.90 17.43
C GLN A 71 4.17 12.95 16.89
N VAL A 72 4.59 11.89 16.20
CA VAL A 72 3.68 11.00 15.48
C VAL A 72 3.75 9.59 16.08
N SER A 73 2.59 9.04 16.45
CA SER A 73 2.42 7.61 16.74
C SER A 73 1.61 6.98 15.61
N LEU A 74 2.17 5.96 14.97
CA LEU A 74 1.56 5.20 13.87
C LEU A 74 1.15 3.83 14.38
N PHE A 75 -0.12 3.50 14.25
CA PHE A 75 -0.69 2.23 14.71
C PHE A 75 -1.11 1.36 13.54
N ASP A 76 -0.92 0.05 13.64
CA ASP A 76 -1.56 -0.93 12.75
C ASP A 76 -1.89 -2.22 13.51
N SER A 77 -2.99 -2.87 13.14
CA SER A 77 -3.35 -4.18 13.68
C SER A 77 -2.49 -5.31 13.14
N GLU A 78 -1.87 -5.12 11.97
CA GLU A 78 -0.94 -6.07 11.38
C GLU A 78 0.45 -5.96 12.01
N LYS A 79 1.26 -7.01 11.86
CA LYS A 79 2.62 -7.10 12.44
C LYS A 79 3.69 -6.43 11.58
N GLU A 80 3.34 -5.94 10.40
CA GLU A 80 4.21 -5.26 9.45
C GLU A 80 3.48 -4.06 8.84
N ILE A 81 4.24 -3.03 8.44
CA ILE A 81 3.71 -1.91 7.66
C ILE A 81 3.41 -2.32 6.23
N GLY A 82 2.64 -1.52 5.50
CA GLY A 82 2.39 -1.65 4.06
C GLY A 82 0.92 -1.82 3.70
N GLY A 83 0.10 -2.33 4.63
CA GLY A 83 -1.33 -2.57 4.39
C GLY A 83 -1.56 -3.40 3.12
N GLN A 84 -2.37 -2.92 2.19
CA GLN A 84 -2.66 -3.63 0.94
C GLN A 84 -1.43 -3.83 0.03
N PHE A 85 -0.36 -3.03 0.18
CA PHE A 85 0.88 -3.26 -0.56
C PHE A 85 1.54 -4.59 -0.21
N ASN A 86 1.28 -5.15 0.98
CA ASN A 86 1.76 -6.49 1.33
C ASN A 86 1.11 -7.61 0.52
N MET A 87 -0.09 -7.39 -0.03
CA MET A 87 -0.67 -8.30 -1.02
C MET A 87 -0.13 -7.98 -2.42
N ALA A 88 -0.11 -6.70 -2.80
CA ALA A 88 0.32 -6.26 -4.14
C ALA A 88 1.76 -6.70 -4.47
N LYS A 89 2.70 -6.61 -3.51
CA LYS A 89 4.10 -7.01 -3.69
C LYS A 89 4.31 -8.50 -3.97
N THR A 90 3.26 -9.32 -3.79
CA THR A 90 3.31 -10.78 -4.04
C THR A 90 2.75 -11.17 -5.40
N ILE A 91 2.23 -10.22 -6.17
CA ILE A 91 1.76 -10.44 -7.52
C ILE A 91 2.97 -10.49 -8.44
N PRO A 92 3.12 -11.54 -9.29
CA PRO A 92 4.16 -11.59 -10.30
C PRO A 92 4.18 -10.31 -11.15
N GLY A 93 5.35 -9.71 -11.29
CA GLY A 93 5.55 -8.44 -12.00
C GLY A 93 5.25 -7.18 -11.18
N LYS A 94 5.04 -7.31 -9.86
CA LYS A 94 4.86 -6.18 -8.92
C LYS A 94 5.84 -6.23 -7.76
N GLU A 95 7.01 -6.82 -7.97
CA GLU A 95 8.02 -6.99 -6.94
C GLU A 95 8.56 -5.64 -6.44
N GLU A 96 8.58 -4.60 -7.27
CA GLU A 96 9.03 -3.24 -6.89
C GLU A 96 8.20 -2.61 -5.76
N PHE A 97 7.02 -3.12 -5.43
CA PHE A 97 6.27 -2.65 -4.25
C PHE A 97 7.01 -2.94 -2.92
N TYR A 98 7.93 -3.91 -2.88
CA TYR A 98 8.85 -4.10 -1.74
C TYR A 98 9.67 -2.83 -1.48
N GLU A 99 10.14 -2.16 -2.53
CA GLU A 99 10.97 -0.96 -2.44
C GLU A 99 10.21 0.24 -1.86
N THR A 100 8.91 0.35 -2.15
CA THR A 100 8.09 1.41 -1.54
C THR A 100 7.91 1.18 -0.03
N ILE A 101 7.73 -0.07 0.39
CA ILE A 101 7.63 -0.42 1.82
C ILE A 101 8.96 -0.14 2.53
N ARG A 102 10.08 -0.56 1.93
CA ARG A 102 11.44 -0.28 2.42
C ARG A 102 11.70 1.21 2.56
N TYR A 103 11.33 2.01 1.56
CA TYR A 103 11.42 3.48 1.61
C TYR A 103 10.73 4.07 2.85
N TYR A 104 9.49 3.66 3.13
CA TYR A 104 8.77 4.17 4.30
C TYR A 104 9.35 3.67 5.61
N ASP A 105 9.72 2.39 5.74
CA ASP A 105 10.34 1.85 6.95
C ASP A 105 11.59 2.67 7.36
N VAL A 106 12.46 2.95 6.39
CA VAL A 106 13.67 3.76 6.59
C VAL A 106 13.32 5.18 7.07
N HIS A 107 12.31 5.81 6.45
CA HIS A 107 11.94 7.19 6.80
C HIS A 107 11.21 7.28 8.15
N LEU A 108 10.39 6.31 8.51
CA LEU A 108 9.74 6.27 9.82
C LEU A 108 10.79 6.19 10.93
N LYS A 109 11.82 5.36 10.76
CA LYS A 109 12.98 5.29 11.68
C LYS A 109 13.74 6.61 11.72
N LYS A 110 14.08 7.18 10.55
CA LYS A 110 14.81 8.45 10.42
C LYS A 110 14.13 9.60 11.15
N TYR A 111 12.81 9.72 11.02
CA TYR A 111 12.02 10.78 11.67
C TYR A 111 11.47 10.39 13.04
N LYS A 112 11.89 9.23 13.58
CA LYS A 112 11.53 8.75 14.93
C LYS A 112 10.01 8.69 15.15
N VAL A 113 9.27 8.21 14.14
CA VAL A 113 7.86 7.89 14.31
C VAL A 113 7.75 6.73 15.30
N ASP A 114 6.86 6.86 16.28
CA ASP A 114 6.54 5.79 17.22
C ASP A 114 5.61 4.78 16.55
N VAL A 115 6.17 3.68 16.06
CA VAL A 115 5.46 2.67 15.27
C VAL A 115 5.00 1.52 16.17
N GLN A 116 3.69 1.33 16.24
CA GLN A 116 3.00 0.40 17.14
C GLN A 116 2.21 -0.63 16.32
N LEU A 117 2.89 -1.71 15.93
CA LEU A 117 2.34 -2.80 15.13
C LEU A 117 1.70 -3.90 16.00
N GLY A 118 0.82 -4.70 15.42
CA GLY A 118 0.06 -5.72 16.16
C GLY A 118 -0.94 -5.12 17.16
N LYS A 119 -1.24 -3.82 17.04
CA LYS A 119 -2.09 -3.07 17.96
C LYS A 119 -3.33 -2.57 17.24
N ARG A 120 -4.46 -3.21 17.50
CA ARG A 120 -5.78 -2.69 17.10
C ARG A 120 -6.17 -1.56 18.04
N VAL A 121 -6.53 -0.42 17.46
CA VAL A 121 -6.84 0.83 18.17
C VAL A 121 -8.34 1.06 18.20
N ASN A 122 -8.85 1.48 19.36
CA ASN A 122 -10.21 1.95 19.56
C ASN A 122 -10.21 3.46 19.85
N ALA A 123 -11.40 4.08 19.87
CA ALA A 123 -11.54 5.52 20.10
C ALA A 123 -10.95 5.97 21.45
N ASP A 124 -11.04 5.14 22.49
CA ASP A 124 -10.51 5.46 23.82
C ASP A 124 -8.99 5.55 23.86
N ASP A 125 -8.28 4.79 23.02
CA ASP A 125 -6.81 4.82 22.92
C ASP A 125 -6.27 6.13 22.33
N LEU A 126 -7.15 6.95 21.76
CA LEU A 126 -6.80 8.12 20.95
C LEU A 126 -7.06 9.46 21.67
N LYS A 127 -7.61 9.42 22.89
CA LYS A 127 -8.07 10.62 23.62
C LYS A 127 -6.97 11.63 23.97
N ASP A 128 -5.73 11.16 24.10
CA ASP A 128 -4.59 11.99 24.53
C ASP A 128 -3.81 12.63 23.35
N PHE A 129 -4.29 12.45 22.11
CA PHE A 129 -3.70 13.05 20.93
C PHE A 129 -4.40 14.36 20.55
N ASP A 130 -3.64 15.33 20.04
CA ASP A 130 -4.18 16.60 19.58
C ASP A 130 -4.96 16.45 18.27
N GLU A 131 -4.53 15.52 17.42
CA GLU A 131 -5.12 15.24 16.11
C GLU A 131 -5.06 13.74 15.80
N ILE A 132 -6.03 13.27 15.01
CA ILE A 132 -6.15 11.87 14.62
C ILE A 132 -6.30 11.78 13.09
N ALA A 133 -5.41 11.04 12.44
CA ALA A 133 -5.51 10.70 11.03
C ALA A 133 -5.98 9.24 10.86
N ILE A 134 -7.18 9.05 10.30
CA ILE A 134 -7.75 7.73 10.05
C ILE A 134 -7.35 7.24 8.65
N ALA A 135 -6.61 6.14 8.60
CA ALA A 135 -6.09 5.51 7.39
C ALA A 135 -6.28 3.97 7.41
N THR A 136 -7.42 3.52 7.93
CA THR A 136 -7.73 2.11 8.26
C THR A 136 -7.99 1.20 7.06
N GLY A 137 -7.86 1.71 5.84
CA GLY A 137 -8.02 0.94 4.61
C GLY A 137 -9.48 0.73 4.21
N ILE A 138 -9.80 -0.49 3.78
CA ILE A 138 -11.09 -0.83 3.18
C ILE A 138 -11.65 -2.11 3.78
N THR A 139 -12.95 -2.31 3.61
CA THR A 139 -13.60 -3.61 3.75
C THR A 139 -13.96 -4.11 2.35
N PRO A 140 -13.55 -5.33 1.94
CA PRO A 140 -13.95 -5.88 0.66
C PRO A 140 -15.47 -5.89 0.49
N ARG A 141 -15.93 -5.64 -0.73
CA ARG A 141 -17.36 -5.67 -1.05
C ARG A 141 -17.89 -7.10 -0.88
N HIS A 142 -18.98 -7.24 -0.12
CA HIS A 142 -19.73 -8.48 -0.07
C HIS A 142 -20.45 -8.74 -1.41
N ILE A 143 -20.34 -9.95 -1.93
CA ILE A 143 -21.04 -10.36 -3.15
C ILE A 143 -22.46 -10.80 -2.76
N ASN A 144 -23.47 -10.16 -3.32
CA ASN A 144 -24.87 -10.53 -3.12
C ASN A 144 -25.33 -11.43 -4.29
N LEU A 145 -24.97 -12.70 -4.23
CA LEU A 145 -25.38 -13.74 -5.18
C LEU A 145 -25.87 -14.96 -4.42
N GLU A 146 -26.82 -15.70 -5.00
CA GLU A 146 -27.24 -16.98 -4.45
C GLU A 146 -26.02 -17.92 -4.36
N GLY A 147 -25.82 -18.52 -3.18
CA GLY A 147 -24.68 -19.38 -2.90
C GLY A 147 -23.37 -18.64 -2.59
N ALA A 148 -23.39 -17.33 -2.34
CA ALA A 148 -22.19 -16.56 -1.95
C ALA A 148 -21.49 -17.08 -0.68
N ASP A 149 -22.23 -17.73 0.23
CA ASP A 149 -21.68 -18.35 1.45
C ASP A 149 -21.12 -19.77 1.23
N HIS A 150 -21.15 -20.29 -0.01
CA HIS A 150 -20.65 -21.63 -0.28
C HIS A 150 -19.14 -21.71 0.01
N PRO A 151 -18.61 -22.78 0.65
CA PRO A 151 -17.18 -22.92 0.99
C PRO A 151 -16.16 -22.86 -0.15
N LYS A 152 -16.60 -22.68 -1.40
CA LYS A 152 -15.75 -22.52 -2.58
C LYS A 152 -15.53 -21.05 -2.92
N VAL A 153 -16.36 -20.16 -2.38
CA VAL A 153 -16.22 -18.73 -2.54
C VAL A 153 -15.10 -18.27 -1.61
N LEU A 154 -14.03 -17.78 -2.20
CA LEU A 154 -12.88 -17.22 -1.51
C LEU A 154 -12.75 -15.76 -1.91
N SER A 155 -12.50 -14.88 -0.95
CA SER A 155 -12.14 -13.50 -1.26
C SER A 155 -10.69 -13.41 -1.76
N TYR A 156 -10.34 -12.30 -2.41
CA TYR A 156 -8.95 -12.05 -2.78
C TYR A 156 -8.02 -11.95 -1.55
N ILE A 157 -8.55 -11.57 -0.39
CA ILE A 157 -7.78 -11.57 0.87
C ILE A 157 -7.48 -13.01 1.30
N ASP A 158 -8.46 -13.91 1.20
CA ASP A 158 -8.26 -15.31 1.55
C ASP A 158 -7.16 -15.94 0.70
N VAL A 159 -7.15 -15.62 -0.60
CA VAL A 159 -6.16 -16.13 -1.55
C VAL A 159 -4.79 -15.47 -1.36
N LEU A 160 -4.72 -14.13 -1.47
CA LEU A 160 -3.45 -13.41 -1.54
C LEU A 160 -2.78 -13.25 -0.16
N LYS A 161 -3.55 -13.00 0.89
CA LYS A 161 -3.02 -12.80 2.25
C LYS A 161 -3.03 -14.09 3.06
N ASN A 162 -4.18 -14.75 3.17
CA ASN A 162 -4.35 -15.92 4.05
C ASN A 162 -3.87 -17.23 3.39
N LYS A 163 -3.47 -17.19 2.12
CA LYS A 163 -2.93 -18.33 1.35
C LYS A 163 -3.87 -19.54 1.37
N ALA A 164 -5.18 -19.28 1.26
CA ALA A 164 -6.19 -20.32 1.14
C ALA A 164 -5.89 -21.25 -0.05
N LYS A 165 -6.16 -22.55 0.12
CA LYS A 165 -5.92 -23.54 -0.93
C LYS A 165 -6.89 -23.35 -2.09
N VAL A 166 -6.36 -23.08 -3.29
CA VAL A 166 -7.15 -22.92 -4.52
C VAL A 166 -7.00 -24.17 -5.41
N GLY A 167 -8.11 -24.58 -6.02
CA GLY A 167 -8.16 -25.74 -6.92
C GLY A 167 -7.67 -25.42 -8.34
N LYS A 168 -7.62 -26.44 -9.21
CA LYS A 168 -7.16 -26.28 -10.60
C LYS A 168 -8.11 -25.52 -11.52
N ARG A 169 -9.40 -25.43 -11.16
CA ARG A 169 -10.43 -24.74 -11.94
C ARG A 169 -11.01 -23.64 -11.08
N VAL A 170 -10.87 -22.40 -11.53
CA VAL A 170 -11.25 -21.20 -10.78
C VAL A 170 -12.08 -20.32 -11.69
N ALA A 171 -13.14 -19.73 -11.12
CA ALA A 171 -13.87 -18.63 -11.73
C ALA A 171 -13.60 -17.38 -10.90
N VAL A 172 -13.12 -16.30 -11.54
CA VAL A 172 -12.86 -15.02 -10.89
C VAL A 172 -14.04 -14.09 -11.16
N ILE A 173 -14.68 -13.60 -10.09
CA ILE A 173 -15.81 -12.66 -10.19
C ILE A 173 -15.29 -11.25 -9.92
N GLY A 174 -15.17 -10.45 -10.99
CA GLY A 174 -14.68 -9.07 -10.97
C GLY A 174 -13.45 -8.89 -11.85
N ALA A 175 -13.50 -7.93 -12.78
CA ALA A 175 -12.47 -7.70 -13.81
C ALA A 175 -11.66 -6.40 -13.61
N GLY A 176 -11.75 -5.77 -12.43
CA GLY A 176 -10.92 -4.62 -12.09
C GLY A 176 -9.46 -5.02 -11.79
N GLY A 177 -8.61 -4.05 -11.45
CA GLY A 177 -7.17 -4.29 -11.22
C GLY A 177 -6.86 -5.47 -10.28
N ILE A 178 -7.57 -5.58 -9.14
CA ILE A 178 -7.39 -6.72 -8.21
C ILE A 178 -7.80 -8.07 -8.86
N GLY A 179 -8.83 -8.09 -9.70
CA GLY A 179 -9.25 -9.31 -10.40
C GLY A 179 -8.21 -9.80 -11.40
N PHE A 180 -7.56 -8.87 -12.11
CA PHE A 180 -6.40 -9.18 -12.96
C PHE A 180 -5.21 -9.67 -12.13
N ASP A 181 -4.86 -8.98 -11.05
CA ASP A 181 -3.77 -9.39 -10.15
C ASP A 181 -3.99 -10.80 -9.56
N VAL A 182 -5.21 -11.11 -9.12
CA VAL A 182 -5.56 -12.45 -8.64
C VAL A 182 -5.47 -13.49 -9.76
N SER A 183 -5.92 -13.13 -10.97
CA SER A 183 -5.82 -14.04 -12.11
C SER A 183 -4.37 -14.35 -12.43
N GLU A 184 -3.52 -13.32 -12.52
CA GLU A 184 -2.07 -13.44 -12.72
C GLU A 184 -1.45 -14.33 -11.66
N TYR A 185 -1.70 -14.04 -10.38
CA TYR A 185 -1.20 -14.83 -9.25
C TYR A 185 -1.59 -16.32 -9.33
N LEU A 186 -2.81 -16.62 -9.81
CA LEU A 186 -3.32 -17.99 -9.90
C LEU A 186 -2.84 -18.74 -11.16
N THR A 187 -2.55 -18.02 -12.25
CA THR A 187 -2.11 -18.62 -13.51
C THR A 187 -0.59 -18.71 -13.63
N HIS A 188 0.14 -17.88 -12.88
CA HIS A 188 1.60 -17.83 -12.93
C HIS A 188 2.23 -19.14 -12.46
N LYS A 189 3.32 -19.53 -13.12
CA LYS A 189 4.08 -20.73 -12.80
C LYS A 189 5.55 -20.40 -12.71
N GLY A 190 6.21 -20.94 -11.69
CA GLY A 190 7.64 -20.73 -11.50
C GLY A 190 7.95 -19.32 -11.02
N GLU A 191 9.17 -18.88 -11.32
CA GLU A 191 9.66 -17.56 -10.96
C GLU A 191 9.01 -16.48 -11.84
N SER A 192 8.87 -15.26 -11.32
CA SER A 192 8.41 -14.13 -12.13
C SER A 192 9.46 -13.77 -13.18
N LEU A 193 9.05 -13.63 -14.44
CA LEU A 193 9.96 -13.26 -15.53
C LEU A 193 10.59 -11.88 -15.32
N THR A 194 9.95 -10.99 -14.56
CA THR A 194 10.51 -9.68 -14.21
C THR A 194 11.80 -9.77 -13.39
N LEU A 195 12.07 -10.92 -12.77
CA LEU A 195 13.28 -11.20 -12.01
C LEU A 195 14.36 -11.90 -12.84
N ASN A 196 14.04 -12.37 -14.05
CA ASN A 196 14.98 -13.08 -14.92
C ASN A 196 15.05 -12.43 -16.31
N ARG A 197 16.05 -11.55 -16.49
CA ARG A 197 16.26 -10.82 -17.75
C ARG A 197 16.41 -11.74 -18.96
N GLU A 198 17.09 -12.88 -18.83
CA GLU A 198 17.34 -13.76 -19.97
C GLU A 198 16.07 -14.50 -20.41
N GLU A 199 15.21 -14.88 -19.48
CA GLU A 199 13.91 -15.48 -19.80
C GLU A 199 12.92 -14.43 -20.32
N TRP A 200 12.89 -13.25 -19.71
CA TRP A 200 12.04 -12.13 -20.15
C TRP A 200 12.29 -11.73 -21.60
N LEU A 201 13.55 -11.74 -22.07
CA LEU A 201 13.90 -11.39 -23.45
C LEU A 201 13.53 -12.45 -24.50
N LYS A 202 13.08 -13.65 -24.09
CA LYS A 202 12.70 -14.74 -25.01
C LYS A 202 11.21 -14.74 -25.37
N GLU A 203 10.38 -14.05 -24.60
CA GLU A 203 8.97 -13.79 -24.92
C GLU A 203 8.82 -12.66 -25.94
#